data_AF-H1VNT7-F1
#
_entry.id   AF-H1VNT7-F1
#
_cell.length_a   1.000
_cell.length_b   1.000
_cell.length_c   1.000
_cell.angle_alpha   90.00
_cell.angle_beta   90.00
_cell.angle_gamma   90.00
#
_symmetry.space_group_name_H-M   'P 1'
#
loop_
_entity.id
_entity.type
_entity.pdbx_description
1 polymer ?
#
loop_
_entity_poly.entity_id
_entity_poly.type
_entity_poly.pdbx_seq_one_letter_code
_entity_poly.pdbx_strand_id
1 'polypeptide(L)'
;MAAAAAVGRGCGAWISRVWTYQEIRLAKKALIVTADRIYTWDEIVKNLWQLVEDDDDGSRQGGPPRLSRFYSLYLSMAILQYINETGLSLTDISFASATRQSTYEIDYARSLFALVDLPWDPAWKTSAPGMQAIYQHRRQDASRLVAMYGAKRLKVSPRWAPSRLAGLEGTVHGDMIWEERGLRGMWYRERIASFTELVLGKGRRAMRLFLSDRDCDLWCEVLVGADEEAETIDGFKKAVGDGRAFLFCKHQIADGVGLERGTASQALVVETLDGGQDGEVDVLFATALRAVQGESSGEQSSVLLRH
;
A
#
# COMPACT_ATOMS: atom_id res chain seq x y z
N MET A 1 -14.89 -12.95 -27.46
CA MET A 1 -15.48 -13.29 -26.15
C MET A 1 -14.99 -14.60 -25.52
N ALA A 2 -15.13 -15.78 -26.13
CA ALA A 2 -14.76 -17.06 -25.46
C ALA A 2 -13.26 -17.16 -25.09
N ALA A 3 -12.37 -16.73 -26.00
CA ALA A 3 -10.93 -16.66 -25.77
C ALA A 3 -10.54 -15.74 -24.60
N ALA A 4 -11.05 -14.50 -24.64
CA ALA A 4 -10.81 -13.49 -23.61
C ALA A 4 -11.30 -13.96 -22.23
N ALA A 5 -12.48 -14.59 -22.15
CA ALA A 5 -13.00 -15.14 -20.90
C ALA A 5 -12.18 -16.33 -20.35
N ALA A 6 -11.55 -17.15 -21.20
CA ALA A 6 -10.65 -18.22 -20.77
C ALA A 6 -9.36 -17.63 -20.17
N VAL A 7 -8.77 -16.64 -20.84
CA VAL A 7 -7.59 -15.90 -20.37
C VAL A 7 -7.87 -15.20 -19.03
N GLY A 8 -8.98 -14.47 -18.92
CA GLY A 8 -9.37 -13.79 -17.68
C GLY A 8 -9.49 -14.73 -16.47
N ARG A 9 -10.06 -15.93 -16.67
CA ARG A 9 -10.15 -16.95 -15.60
C ARG A 9 -8.79 -17.56 -15.25
N GLY A 10 -7.95 -17.87 -16.25
CA GLY A 10 -6.61 -18.40 -16.03
C GLY A 10 -5.72 -17.43 -15.25
N CYS A 11 -5.66 -16.18 -15.71
CA CYS A 11 -4.88 -15.12 -15.06
C CYS A 11 -5.43 -14.78 -13.67
N GLY A 12 -6.76 -14.77 -13.48
CA GLY A 12 -7.37 -14.57 -12.17
C GLY A 12 -7.00 -15.66 -11.15
N ALA A 13 -6.84 -16.90 -11.60
CA ALA A 13 -6.32 -17.97 -10.74
C ALA A 13 -4.82 -17.78 -10.45
N TRP A 14 -4.02 -17.34 -11.42
CA TRP A 14 -2.59 -17.11 -11.26
C TRP A 14 -2.26 -15.99 -10.27
N ILE A 15 -2.94 -14.85 -10.35
CA ILE A 15 -2.67 -13.71 -9.46
C ILE A 15 -2.98 -14.00 -7.98
N SER A 16 -3.82 -14.99 -7.70
CA SER A 16 -4.06 -15.43 -6.33
C SER A 16 -2.86 -16.15 -5.68
N ARG A 17 -1.79 -16.44 -6.43
CA ARG A 17 -0.62 -17.23 -6.00
C ARG A 17 0.69 -16.53 -6.33
N VAL A 18 1.41 -16.04 -5.31
CA VAL A 18 2.74 -15.41 -5.49
C VAL A 18 3.78 -16.33 -6.14
N TRP A 19 3.73 -17.64 -5.85
CA TRP A 19 4.60 -18.61 -6.52
C TRP A 19 4.39 -18.61 -8.04
N THR A 20 3.16 -18.43 -8.53
CA THR A 20 2.89 -18.33 -9.97
C THR A 20 3.45 -17.02 -10.55
N TYR A 21 3.47 -15.93 -9.78
CA TYR A 21 4.13 -14.68 -10.19
C TYR A 21 5.65 -14.85 -10.32
N GLN A 22 6.26 -15.55 -9.36
CA GLN A 22 7.68 -15.90 -9.37
C GLN A 22 8.05 -16.86 -10.49
N GLU A 23 7.25 -17.91 -10.67
CA GLU A 23 7.41 -18.89 -11.72
C GLU A 23 7.28 -18.24 -13.09
N ILE A 24 6.29 -17.38 -13.31
CA ILE A 24 6.15 -16.65 -14.57
C ILE A 24 7.35 -15.73 -14.80
N ARG A 25 7.85 -15.05 -13.76
CA ARG A 25 9.00 -14.15 -13.88
C ARG A 25 10.31 -14.90 -14.16
N LEU A 26 10.48 -16.07 -13.57
CA LEU A 26 11.65 -16.94 -13.77
C LEU A 26 11.51 -17.82 -15.02
N ALA A 27 10.30 -18.01 -15.52
CA ALA A 27 10.04 -18.83 -16.69
C ALA A 27 10.48 -18.10 -17.95
N LYS A 28 11.20 -18.83 -18.83
CA LYS A 28 11.56 -18.34 -20.16
C LYS A 28 10.33 -18.12 -21.06
N LYS A 29 9.20 -18.77 -20.76
CA LYS A 29 7.92 -18.68 -21.46
C LYS A 29 6.77 -19.02 -20.51
N ALA A 30 5.73 -18.20 -20.48
CA ALA A 30 4.46 -18.51 -19.83
C ALA A 30 3.33 -18.54 -20.87
N LEU A 31 2.49 -19.56 -20.81
CA LEU A 31 1.45 -19.86 -21.81
C LEU A 31 0.15 -20.26 -21.10
N ILE A 32 -0.99 -19.92 -21.68
CA ILE A 32 -2.29 -20.51 -21.30
C ILE A 32 -2.65 -21.53 -22.38
N VAL A 33 -2.76 -22.80 -21.99
CA VAL A 33 -3.19 -23.89 -22.88
C VAL A 33 -4.65 -24.21 -22.59
N THR A 34 -5.51 -24.01 -23.59
CA THR A 34 -6.90 -24.49 -23.59
C THR A 34 -7.02 -25.75 -24.43
N ALA A 35 -8.21 -26.38 -24.42
CA ALA A 35 -8.45 -27.61 -25.20
C ALA A 35 -8.25 -27.41 -26.71
N ASP A 36 -8.36 -26.19 -27.19
CA ASP A 36 -8.41 -25.80 -28.60
C ASP A 36 -7.26 -24.88 -29.04
N ARG A 37 -6.59 -24.20 -28.10
CA ARG A 37 -5.60 -23.17 -28.44
C ARG A 37 -4.54 -22.99 -27.36
N ILE A 38 -3.37 -22.52 -27.79
CA ILE A 38 -2.32 -22.02 -26.90
C ILE A 38 -2.27 -20.51 -27.04
N TYR A 39 -2.29 -19.80 -25.92
CA TYR A 39 -2.14 -18.35 -25.85
C TYR A 39 -0.74 -18.01 -25.35
N THR A 40 0.00 -17.28 -26.16
CA THR A 40 1.29 -16.66 -25.81
C THR A 40 1.10 -15.49 -24.86
N TRP A 41 2.18 -15.02 -24.23
CA TRP A 41 2.12 -13.90 -23.29
C TRP A 41 1.55 -12.62 -23.91
N ASP A 42 1.98 -12.27 -25.13
CA ASP A 42 1.47 -11.10 -25.85
C ASP A 42 -0.03 -11.24 -26.13
N GLU A 43 -0.49 -12.44 -26.49
CA GLU A 43 -1.91 -12.73 -26.67
C GLU A 43 -2.67 -12.64 -25.35
N ILE A 44 -2.10 -13.10 -24.24
CA ILE A 44 -2.71 -12.99 -22.90
C ILE A 44 -2.95 -11.52 -22.55
N VAL A 45 -1.92 -10.69 -22.63
CA VAL A 45 -2.01 -9.25 -22.30
C VAL A 45 -3.01 -8.55 -23.22
N LYS A 46 -2.97 -8.83 -24.53
CA LYS A 46 -3.92 -8.28 -25.50
C LYS A 46 -5.37 -8.70 -25.21
N ASN A 47 -5.61 -9.97 -24.87
CA ASN A 47 -6.96 -10.46 -24.56
C ASN A 47 -7.48 -9.87 -23.24
N LEU A 48 -6.61 -9.63 -22.25
CA LEU A 48 -6.99 -8.94 -21.01
C LEU A 48 -7.34 -7.47 -21.27
N TRP A 49 -6.59 -6.79 -22.13
CA TRP A 49 -6.92 -5.43 -22.56
C TRP A 49 -8.29 -5.38 -23.28
N GLN A 50 -8.56 -6.35 -24.17
CA GLN A 50 -9.88 -6.46 -24.81
C GLN A 50 -11.01 -6.63 -23.79
N LEU A 51 -10.80 -7.39 -22.70
CA LEU A 51 -11.79 -7.47 -21.62
C LEU A 51 -11.99 -6.14 -20.89
N VAL A 52 -10.96 -5.32 -20.77
CA VAL A 52 -11.07 -3.97 -20.19
C VAL A 52 -11.93 -3.09 -21.09
N GLU A 53 -11.66 -3.10 -22.40
CA GLU A 53 -12.42 -2.34 -23.39
C GLU A 53 -13.87 -2.82 -23.50
N ASP A 54 -14.11 -4.13 -23.49
CA ASP A 54 -15.45 -4.74 -23.59
C ASP A 54 -16.30 -4.52 -22.31
N ASP A 55 -15.66 -4.31 -21.15
CA ASP A 55 -16.31 -4.03 -19.86
C ASP A 55 -16.54 -2.52 -19.65
N ASP A 56 -15.95 -1.67 -20.50
CA ASP A 56 -16.20 -0.23 -20.54
C ASP A 56 -17.49 0.06 -21.31
N ASP A 57 -18.60 -0.07 -20.59
CA ASP A 57 -19.94 0.21 -21.10
C ASP A 57 -20.05 1.72 -21.40
N GLY A 58 -19.76 2.13 -22.64
CA GLY A 58 -19.56 3.50 -23.15
C GLY A 58 -20.60 4.58 -22.82
N SER A 59 -21.56 4.27 -21.95
CA SER A 59 -22.39 5.18 -21.15
C SER A 59 -21.62 6.13 -20.21
N ARG A 60 -20.30 5.95 -20.01
CA ARG A 60 -19.50 6.73 -19.07
C ARG A 60 -18.50 7.63 -19.78
N GLN A 61 -18.97 8.78 -20.27
CA GLN A 61 -18.08 9.83 -20.79
C GLN A 61 -17.11 10.30 -19.69
N GLY A 62 -15.81 10.08 -19.90
CA GLY A 62 -14.74 10.84 -19.24
C GLY A 62 -14.16 10.27 -17.95
N GLY A 63 -14.42 9.02 -17.59
CA GLY A 63 -13.72 8.36 -16.47
C GLY A 63 -12.41 7.68 -16.91
N PRO A 64 -11.37 7.59 -16.06
CA PRO A 64 -10.18 6.80 -16.38
C PRO A 64 -10.56 5.31 -16.56
N PRO A 65 -9.80 4.52 -17.36
CA PRO A 65 -10.00 3.07 -17.58
C PRO A 65 -10.04 2.19 -16.31
N ARG A 66 -9.78 2.80 -15.15
CA ARG A 66 -9.63 2.22 -13.80
C ARG A 66 -10.91 1.61 -13.22
N LEU A 67 -12.07 1.73 -13.88
CA LEU A 67 -13.34 1.21 -13.38
C LEU A 67 -13.71 -0.17 -13.95
N SER A 68 -13.00 -0.69 -14.95
CA SER A 68 -13.20 -2.08 -15.39
C SER A 68 -12.73 -3.05 -14.31
N ARG A 69 -13.53 -4.09 -14.04
CA ARG A 69 -13.14 -5.15 -13.10
C ARG A 69 -11.93 -5.96 -13.56
N PHE A 70 -11.60 -5.88 -14.86
CA PHE A 70 -10.46 -6.58 -15.46
C PHE A 70 -9.19 -5.72 -15.52
N TYR A 71 -9.28 -4.42 -15.23
CA TYR A 71 -8.16 -3.49 -15.37
C TYR A 71 -7.00 -3.83 -14.42
N SER A 72 -7.30 -4.19 -13.18
CA SER A 72 -6.29 -4.65 -12.21
C SER A 72 -5.59 -5.93 -12.65
N LEU A 73 -6.34 -6.86 -13.24
CA LEU A 73 -5.82 -8.11 -13.77
C LEU A 73 -4.93 -7.89 -14.99
N TYR A 74 -5.37 -7.03 -15.92
CA TYR A 74 -4.58 -6.58 -17.07
C TYR A 74 -3.25 -5.98 -16.62
N LEU A 75 -3.27 -4.98 -15.73
CA LEU A 75 -2.07 -4.32 -15.23
C LEU A 75 -1.09 -5.31 -14.61
N SER A 76 -1.60 -6.24 -13.80
CA SER A 76 -0.77 -7.27 -13.13
C SER A 76 0.01 -8.13 -14.13
N MET A 77 -0.62 -8.50 -15.24
CA MET A 77 0.00 -9.33 -16.28
C MET A 77 0.86 -8.50 -17.25
N ALA A 78 0.48 -7.25 -17.53
CA ALA A 78 1.28 -6.34 -18.34
C ALA A 78 2.61 -5.97 -17.65
N ILE A 79 2.59 -5.71 -16.34
CA ILE A 79 3.79 -5.41 -15.55
C ILE A 79 4.80 -6.56 -15.59
N LEU A 80 4.32 -7.82 -15.58
CA LEU A 80 5.17 -9.00 -15.71
C LEU A 80 5.88 -9.09 -17.08
N GLN A 81 5.27 -8.55 -18.14
CA GLN A 81 5.86 -8.49 -19.48
C GLN A 81 7.05 -7.52 -19.55
N TYR A 82 7.02 -6.46 -18.74
CA TYR A 82 8.07 -5.45 -18.75
C TYR A 82 9.30 -5.96 -18.00
N ILE A 83 10.36 -6.25 -18.76
CA ILE A 83 11.68 -6.61 -18.22
C ILE A 83 12.60 -5.43 -18.52
N ASN A 84 12.74 -4.52 -17.57
CA ASN A 84 13.88 -3.61 -17.52
C ASN A 84 15.04 -4.27 -16.75
N GLU A 85 16.23 -3.68 -16.82
CA GLU A 85 17.43 -4.13 -16.10
C GLU A 85 17.25 -4.13 -14.57
N THR A 86 16.33 -3.31 -14.05
CA THR A 86 16.10 -3.13 -12.61
C THR A 86 15.17 -4.16 -11.96
N GLY A 87 14.44 -4.96 -12.76
CA GLY A 87 13.49 -5.96 -12.26
C GLY A 87 12.14 -5.37 -11.82
N LEU A 88 11.32 -6.19 -11.17
CA LEU A 88 10.02 -5.76 -10.63
C LEU A 88 10.22 -4.81 -9.46
N SER A 89 9.41 -3.74 -9.40
CA SER A 89 9.43 -2.87 -8.24
C SER A 89 8.74 -3.52 -7.03
N LEU A 90 9.07 -3.13 -5.81
CA LEU A 90 8.37 -3.52 -4.59
C LEU A 90 6.89 -3.09 -4.64
N THR A 91 6.60 -2.00 -5.37
CA THR A 91 5.21 -1.58 -5.65
C THR A 91 4.50 -2.64 -6.49
N ASP A 92 5.11 -3.10 -7.59
CA ASP A 92 4.55 -4.15 -8.44
C ASP A 92 4.33 -5.45 -7.66
N ILE A 93 5.31 -5.82 -6.84
CA ILE A 93 5.23 -7.00 -5.98
C ILE A 93 4.10 -6.86 -4.95
N SER A 94 3.91 -5.68 -4.36
CA SER A 94 2.81 -5.42 -3.41
C SER A 94 1.45 -5.57 -4.08
N PHE A 95 1.30 -5.02 -5.30
CA PHE A 95 0.07 -5.13 -6.07
C PHE A 95 -0.24 -6.59 -6.43
N ALA A 96 0.77 -7.33 -6.90
CA ALA A 96 0.64 -8.74 -7.22
C ALA A 96 0.37 -9.64 -6.00
N SER A 97 0.74 -9.19 -4.80
CA SER A 97 0.57 -9.93 -3.55
C SER A 97 -0.59 -9.42 -2.68
N ALA A 98 -1.42 -8.50 -3.19
CA ALA A 98 -2.49 -7.85 -2.42
C ALA A 98 -3.44 -8.85 -1.73
N THR A 99 -3.82 -9.93 -2.41
CA THR A 99 -4.74 -10.96 -1.86
C THR A 99 -4.03 -12.15 -1.23
N ARG A 100 -2.70 -12.11 -1.10
CA ARG A 100 -1.92 -13.26 -0.63
C ARG A 100 -2.14 -13.48 0.86
N GLN A 101 -2.37 -14.74 1.23
CA GLN A 101 -2.30 -15.21 2.60
C GLN A 101 -1.23 -16.30 2.72
N SER A 102 -0.48 -16.28 3.81
CA SER A 102 0.50 -17.30 4.15
C SER A 102 0.20 -17.86 5.54
N THR A 103 0.24 -19.18 5.67
CA THR A 103 0.14 -19.87 6.96
C THR A 103 1.35 -19.60 7.85
N TYR A 104 2.53 -19.42 7.24
CA TYR A 104 3.77 -19.15 7.94
C TYR A 104 4.18 -17.69 7.77
N GLU A 105 4.46 -17.02 8.88
CA GLU A 105 4.83 -15.60 8.92
C GLU A 105 6.11 -15.32 8.12
N ILE A 106 7.11 -16.18 8.26
CA ILE A 106 8.41 -16.06 7.57
C ILE A 106 8.29 -16.00 6.04
N ASP A 107 7.26 -16.64 5.47
CA ASP A 107 7.06 -16.70 4.02
C ASP A 107 6.62 -15.37 3.42
N TYR A 108 6.12 -14.43 4.23
CA TYR A 108 5.86 -13.07 3.75
C TYR A 108 7.14 -12.37 3.29
N ALA A 109 8.31 -12.71 3.85
CA ALA A 109 9.61 -12.24 3.40
C ALA A 109 10.30 -13.25 2.47
N ARG A 110 10.48 -14.51 2.91
CA ARG A 110 11.32 -15.51 2.24
C ARG A 110 11.00 -15.69 0.77
N SER A 111 9.70 -15.74 0.42
CA SER A 111 9.27 -15.86 -0.97
C SER A 111 9.85 -14.74 -1.85
N LEU A 112 9.97 -13.52 -1.35
CA LEU A 112 10.33 -12.35 -2.16
C LEU A 112 11.81 -12.33 -2.58
N PHE A 113 12.68 -13.09 -1.91
CA PHE A 113 14.14 -13.01 -2.09
C PHE A 113 14.59 -13.33 -3.51
N ALA A 114 13.95 -14.31 -4.16
CA ALA A 114 14.22 -14.63 -5.56
C ALA A 114 13.77 -13.51 -6.53
N LEU A 115 12.77 -12.71 -6.17
CA LEU A 115 12.28 -11.60 -7.00
C LEU A 115 13.17 -10.36 -6.91
N VAL A 116 13.82 -10.17 -5.77
CA VAL A 116 14.66 -8.99 -5.51
C VAL A 116 16.16 -9.28 -5.59
N ASP A 117 16.53 -10.48 -6.05
CA ASP A 117 17.92 -10.94 -6.21
C ASP A 117 18.75 -10.87 -4.91
N LEU A 118 18.16 -11.38 -3.82
CA LEU A 118 18.81 -11.48 -2.52
C LEU A 118 18.97 -12.94 -2.06
N PRO A 119 20.09 -13.30 -1.41
CA PRO A 119 20.23 -14.59 -0.74
C PRO A 119 19.47 -14.61 0.59
N TRP A 120 18.73 -15.69 0.86
CA TRP A 120 18.03 -15.88 2.13
C TRP A 120 18.99 -16.37 3.22
N ASP A 121 18.92 -15.77 4.42
CA ASP A 121 19.65 -16.25 5.60
C ASP A 121 18.81 -17.30 6.37
N PRO A 122 19.23 -18.57 6.43
CA PRO A 122 18.51 -19.62 7.13
C PRO A 122 18.47 -19.42 8.66
N ALA A 123 19.27 -18.52 9.23
CA ALA A 123 19.25 -18.22 10.66
C ALA A 123 18.03 -17.37 11.07
N TRP A 124 17.37 -16.69 10.13
CA TRP A 124 16.19 -15.88 10.44
C TRP A 124 14.99 -16.75 10.82
N LYS A 125 14.34 -16.38 11.93
CA LYS A 125 13.17 -17.09 12.49
C LYS A 125 11.84 -16.38 12.22
N THR A 126 11.88 -15.12 11.84
CA THR A 126 10.72 -14.28 11.55
C THR A 126 10.92 -13.55 10.22
N SER A 127 9.86 -12.99 9.66
CA SER A 127 9.93 -12.24 8.40
C SER A 127 10.62 -10.88 8.53
N ALA A 128 10.61 -10.28 9.72
CA ALA A 128 11.04 -8.89 9.92
C ALA A 128 12.50 -8.61 9.50
N PRO A 129 13.52 -9.43 9.86
CA PRO A 129 14.89 -9.26 9.36
C PRO A 129 14.98 -9.40 7.83
N GLY A 130 14.20 -10.33 7.26
CA GLY A 130 14.14 -10.52 5.80
C GLY A 130 13.55 -9.31 5.09
N MET A 131 12.46 -8.75 5.61
CA MET A 131 11.85 -7.52 5.08
C MET A 131 12.78 -6.31 5.21
N GLN A 132 13.48 -6.18 6.34
CA GLN A 132 14.51 -5.17 6.54
C GLN A 132 15.59 -5.26 5.46
N ALA A 133 16.12 -6.46 5.18
CA ALA A 133 17.12 -6.66 4.14
C ALA A 133 16.59 -6.26 2.74
N ILE A 134 15.34 -6.61 2.42
CA ILE A 134 14.68 -6.21 1.17
C ILE A 134 14.63 -4.68 1.04
N TYR A 135 14.17 -3.97 2.08
CA TYR A 135 14.06 -2.51 2.04
C TYR A 135 15.41 -1.82 1.96
N GLN A 136 16.43 -2.34 2.65
CA GLN A 136 17.79 -1.82 2.57
C GLN A 136 18.42 -2.03 1.19
N HIS A 137 18.09 -3.13 0.51
CA HIS A 137 18.54 -3.41 -0.86
C HIS A 137 17.81 -2.55 -1.91
N ARG A 138 16.52 -2.27 -1.71
CA ARG A 138 15.66 -1.52 -2.65
C ARG A 138 15.15 -0.20 -2.05
N ARG A 139 16.05 0.64 -1.53
CA ARG A 139 15.69 1.86 -0.75
C ARG A 139 14.73 2.82 -1.45
N GLN A 140 15.01 3.18 -2.70
CA GLN A 140 14.18 4.12 -3.46
C GLN A 140 12.75 3.58 -3.61
N ASP A 141 12.64 2.30 -3.90
CA ASP A 141 11.35 1.63 -4.09
C ASP A 141 10.60 1.47 -2.78
N ALA A 142 11.30 1.11 -1.71
CA ALA A 142 10.74 1.00 -0.37
C ALA A 142 10.19 2.35 0.12
N SER A 143 10.83 3.48 -0.22
CA SER A 143 10.37 4.83 0.14
C SER A 143 8.95 5.15 -0.35
N ARG A 144 8.55 4.55 -1.47
CA ARG A 144 7.24 4.73 -2.12
C ARG A 144 6.10 4.04 -1.37
N LEU A 145 6.41 3.04 -0.56
CA LEU A 145 5.44 2.20 0.14
C LEU A 145 4.99 2.81 1.47
N VAL A 146 5.60 3.89 1.94
CA VAL A 146 5.44 4.38 3.31
C VAL A 146 3.98 4.65 3.67
N ALA A 147 3.21 5.28 2.78
CA ALA A 147 1.81 5.62 3.04
C ALA A 147 0.83 4.47 2.72
N MET A 148 1.30 3.36 2.14
CA MET A 148 0.39 2.25 1.83
C MET A 148 -0.19 1.67 3.11
N TYR A 149 -1.52 1.57 3.12
CA TYR A 149 -2.32 1.09 4.24
C TYR A 149 -2.47 -0.44 4.17
N GLY A 150 -2.81 -1.08 5.29
CA GLY A 150 -3.29 -2.47 5.33
C GLY A 150 -2.38 -3.42 6.09
N ALA A 151 -1.07 -3.24 6.01
CA ALA A 151 -0.10 -3.95 6.84
C ALA A 151 0.43 -3.07 7.98
N LYS A 152 0.64 -3.69 9.15
CA LYS A 152 1.31 -3.07 10.29
C LYS A 152 2.72 -2.62 9.93
N ARG A 153 3.28 -1.73 10.72
CA ARG A 153 4.67 -1.26 10.56
C ARG A 153 5.70 -2.32 10.97
N LEU A 154 6.90 -2.21 10.41
CA LEU A 154 8.03 -3.08 10.76
C LEU A 154 8.50 -2.76 12.20
N LYS A 155 8.79 -3.78 13.01
CA LYS A 155 9.33 -3.59 14.38
C LYS A 155 10.84 -3.34 14.44
N VAL A 156 11.52 -3.49 13.30
CA VAL A 156 12.94 -3.21 13.14
C VAL A 156 13.10 -2.07 12.14
N SER A 157 14.24 -1.38 12.15
CA SER A 157 14.51 -0.31 11.19
C SER A 157 14.48 -0.83 9.75
N PRO A 158 13.81 -0.15 8.80
CA PRO A 158 13.02 1.09 8.97
C PRO A 158 11.59 0.84 9.51
N ARG A 159 11.26 1.40 10.67
CA ARG A 159 9.96 1.28 11.34
C ARG A 159 8.82 1.95 10.58
N TRP A 160 9.09 2.95 9.74
CA TRP A 160 8.06 3.55 8.88
C TRP A 160 7.56 2.60 7.78
N ALA A 161 8.35 1.58 7.41
CA ALA A 161 8.01 0.67 6.31
C ALA A 161 6.97 -0.38 6.75
N PRO A 162 6.15 -0.88 5.82
CA PRO A 162 5.19 -1.94 6.15
C PRO A 162 5.90 -3.25 6.51
N SER A 163 5.31 -4.08 7.35
CA SER A 163 5.90 -5.34 7.80
C SER A 163 5.85 -6.44 6.74
N ARG A 164 5.08 -6.25 5.67
CA ARG A 164 4.93 -7.17 4.54
C ARG A 164 4.32 -6.41 3.35
N LEU A 165 4.50 -6.94 2.15
CA LEU A 165 3.92 -6.37 0.93
C LEU A 165 2.48 -6.86 0.66
N ALA A 166 2.11 -8.00 1.26
CA ALA A 166 0.79 -8.59 1.10
C ALA A 166 -0.29 -7.85 1.91
N GLY A 167 -1.43 -7.59 1.28
CA GLY A 167 -2.55 -6.84 1.88
C GLY A 167 -2.34 -5.34 1.91
N LEU A 168 -1.34 -4.81 1.19
CA LEU A 168 -1.17 -3.37 1.03
C LEU A 168 -2.19 -2.82 0.04
N GLU A 169 -2.81 -1.70 0.41
CA GLU A 169 -3.78 -0.97 -0.38
C GLU A 169 -3.39 0.51 -0.48
N GLY A 170 -3.81 1.14 -1.58
CA GLY A 170 -3.63 2.57 -1.82
C GLY A 170 -2.72 2.89 -3.00
N THR A 171 -2.43 4.18 -3.15
CA THR A 171 -1.57 4.69 -4.22
C THR A 171 -0.17 4.98 -3.71
N VAL A 172 0.81 4.73 -4.57
CA VAL A 172 2.18 5.18 -4.33
C VAL A 172 2.25 6.69 -4.50
N HIS A 173 2.93 7.34 -3.55
CA HIS A 173 3.23 8.76 -3.65
C HIS A 173 4.66 8.98 -4.15
N GLY A 174 4.92 10.21 -4.63
CA GLY A 174 6.19 10.60 -5.20
C GLY A 174 7.40 10.30 -4.30
N ASP A 175 8.57 10.27 -4.95
CA ASP A 175 9.83 9.82 -4.36
C ASP A 175 10.19 10.62 -3.09
N MET A 176 10.71 9.91 -2.09
CA MET A 176 11.19 10.47 -0.83
C MET A 176 12.69 10.21 -0.68
N ILE A 177 13.34 11.04 0.13
CA ILE A 177 14.80 10.96 0.31
C ILE A 177 15.08 10.02 1.48
N TRP A 178 15.70 8.89 1.19
CA TRP A 178 16.19 7.98 2.22
C TRP A 178 17.49 8.51 2.81
N GLU A 179 17.43 8.94 4.05
CA GLU A 179 18.56 9.46 4.83
C GLU A 179 19.07 8.40 5.82
N GLU A 180 20.23 8.66 6.41
CA GLU A 180 20.82 7.78 7.41
C GLU A 180 19.90 7.58 8.62
N ARG A 181 19.20 8.64 9.05
CA ARG A 181 18.34 8.66 10.25
C ARG A 181 16.87 8.31 9.97
N GLY A 182 16.44 8.32 8.72
CA GLY A 182 15.03 8.12 8.38
C GLY A 182 14.69 8.37 6.92
N LEU A 183 13.41 8.59 6.66
CA LEU A 183 12.88 8.93 5.35
C LEU A 183 12.31 10.35 5.35
N ARG A 184 12.89 11.25 4.54
CA ARG A 184 12.45 12.64 4.44
C ARG A 184 11.44 12.82 3.30
N GLY A 185 10.34 13.48 3.60
CA GLY A 185 9.33 13.84 2.62
C GLY A 185 8.58 15.12 2.98
N MET A 186 7.87 15.67 1.99
CA MET A 186 6.94 16.78 2.21
C MET A 186 5.57 16.24 2.59
N TRP A 187 4.97 16.81 3.63
CA TRP A 187 3.70 16.36 4.21
C TRP A 187 2.85 17.54 4.67
N TYR A 188 1.55 17.47 4.41
CA TYR A 188 0.56 18.23 5.15
C TYR A 188 0.39 17.58 6.51
N ARG A 189 0.34 18.37 7.57
CA ARG A 189 0.21 17.87 8.93
C ARG A 189 -0.99 18.51 9.63
N GLU A 190 -1.75 17.69 10.32
CA GLU A 190 -2.83 18.14 11.20
C GLU A 190 -2.71 17.47 12.55
N ARG A 191 -2.85 18.24 13.64
CA ARG A 191 -2.83 17.68 14.99
C ARG A 191 -4.12 16.90 15.24
N ILE A 192 -4.00 15.72 15.84
CA ILE A 192 -5.14 14.92 16.27
C ILE A 192 -5.49 15.32 17.70
N ALA A 193 -6.57 16.08 17.87
CA ALA A 193 -6.99 16.59 19.18
C ALA A 193 -7.73 15.53 19.99
N SER A 194 -8.59 14.75 19.33
CA SER A 194 -9.32 13.64 19.94
C SER A 194 -9.75 12.64 18.87
N PHE A 195 -10.26 11.48 19.31
CA PHE A 195 -10.79 10.48 18.39
C PHE A 195 -11.98 9.73 19.01
N THR A 196 -12.75 9.06 18.16
CA THR A 196 -13.81 8.13 18.56
C THR A 196 -13.67 6.86 17.74
N GLU A 197 -13.63 5.71 18.40
CA GLU A 197 -13.64 4.42 17.73
C GLU A 197 -15.01 4.16 17.10
N LEU A 198 -15.01 3.71 15.84
CA LEU A 198 -16.21 3.37 15.10
C LEU A 198 -16.29 1.86 14.96
N VAL A 199 -17.46 1.29 15.27
CA VAL A 199 -17.73 -0.12 15.03
C VAL A 199 -18.11 -0.30 13.57
N LEU A 200 -17.22 -0.94 12.79
CA LEU A 200 -17.57 -1.41 11.46
C LEU A 200 -17.89 -2.91 11.49
N GLY A 201 -18.90 -3.31 10.72
CA GLY A 201 -19.17 -4.73 10.49
C GLY A 201 -17.96 -5.44 9.86
N LYS A 202 -17.77 -6.71 10.21
CA LYS A 202 -16.72 -7.61 9.68
C LYS A 202 -15.27 -7.23 10.03
N GLY A 203 -14.98 -6.98 11.31
CA GLY A 203 -13.60 -6.97 11.83
C GLY A 203 -12.70 -5.83 11.32
N ARG A 204 -13.26 -4.85 10.60
CA ARG A 204 -12.54 -3.64 10.21
C ARG A 204 -12.58 -2.65 11.37
N ARG A 205 -11.44 -2.05 11.69
CA ARG A 205 -11.36 -0.97 12.69
C ARG A 205 -11.42 0.36 11.95
N ALA A 206 -12.27 1.27 12.41
CA ALA A 206 -12.25 2.65 11.95
C ALA A 206 -12.28 3.59 13.14
N MET A 207 -11.77 4.80 12.91
CA MET A 207 -11.76 5.86 13.90
C MET A 207 -12.23 7.14 13.23
N ARG A 208 -12.99 7.95 13.95
CA ARG A 208 -13.17 9.35 13.61
C ARG A 208 -12.12 10.14 14.36
N LEU A 209 -11.27 10.86 13.64
CA LEU A 209 -10.26 11.75 14.18
C LEU A 209 -10.78 13.18 14.09
N PHE A 210 -10.77 13.89 15.22
CA PHE A 210 -11.04 15.32 15.26
C PHE A 210 -9.70 16.04 15.18
N LEU A 211 -9.57 16.92 14.19
CA LEU A 211 -8.32 17.55 13.82
C LEU A 211 -8.34 19.03 14.20
N SER A 212 -7.15 19.59 14.45
CA SER A 212 -6.88 20.98 14.86
C SER A 212 -7.06 21.31 16.34
N ASP A 213 -6.32 22.33 16.79
CA ASP A 213 -6.42 22.96 18.12
C ASP A 213 -7.36 24.18 18.13
N ARG A 214 -8.01 24.49 17.00
CA ARG A 214 -8.86 25.68 16.82
C ARG A 214 -10.33 25.26 16.73
N ASP A 215 -11.26 26.19 16.96
CA ASP A 215 -12.71 26.00 16.76
C ASP A 215 -13.04 25.73 15.28
N CYS A 216 -12.72 24.53 14.80
CA CYS A 216 -12.98 24.07 13.45
C CYS A 216 -13.73 22.75 13.55
N ASP A 217 -14.81 22.60 12.79
CA ASP A 217 -15.53 21.32 12.64
C ASP A 217 -14.75 20.30 11.76
N LEU A 218 -13.40 20.38 11.77
CA LEU A 218 -12.53 19.54 10.95
C LEU A 218 -12.41 18.15 11.56
N TRP A 219 -12.93 17.14 10.84
CA TRP A 219 -12.73 15.75 11.22
C TRP A 219 -12.57 14.87 9.99
N CYS A 220 -11.94 13.71 10.21
CA CYS A 220 -11.87 12.67 9.19
C CYS A 220 -12.15 11.29 9.79
N GLU A 221 -12.82 10.43 9.01
CA GLU A 221 -12.91 9.01 9.32
C GLU A 221 -11.78 8.27 8.63
N VAL A 222 -11.11 7.42 9.38
CA VAL A 222 -9.94 6.69 8.90
C VAL A 222 -10.06 5.20 9.17
N LEU A 223 -9.47 4.39 8.30
CA LEU A 223 -9.39 2.93 8.44
C LEU A 223 -8.09 2.52 9.12
N VAL A 224 -8.18 1.64 10.12
CA VAL A 224 -7.03 1.09 10.84
C VAL A 224 -6.85 -0.37 10.42
N GLY A 225 -5.61 -0.75 10.13
CA GLY A 225 -5.29 -2.09 9.63
C GLY A 225 -5.78 -3.16 10.60
N ALA A 226 -6.39 -4.22 10.09
CA ALA A 226 -6.91 -5.30 10.93
C ALA A 226 -5.80 -5.99 11.77
N ASP A 227 -4.58 -5.97 11.23
CA ASP A 227 -3.40 -6.60 11.82
C ASP A 227 -2.61 -5.64 12.74
N GLU A 228 -3.12 -4.41 12.98
CA GLU A 228 -2.49 -3.49 13.92
C GLU A 228 -2.57 -4.03 15.35
N GLU A 229 -1.42 -4.00 16.02
CA GLU A 229 -1.24 -4.56 17.35
C GLU A 229 -1.82 -3.64 18.43
N ALA A 230 -2.29 -4.23 19.53
CA ALA A 230 -2.84 -3.47 20.65
C ALA A 230 -1.84 -2.43 21.19
N GLU A 231 -0.56 -2.78 21.27
CA GLU A 231 0.52 -1.88 21.71
C GLU A 231 0.61 -0.62 20.84
N THR A 232 0.52 -0.74 19.51
CA THR A 232 0.52 0.40 18.58
C THR A 232 -0.70 1.31 18.81
N ILE A 233 -1.87 0.70 19.02
CA ILE A 233 -3.11 1.44 19.27
C ILE A 233 -3.06 2.15 20.62
N ASP A 234 -2.54 1.49 21.66
CA ASP A 234 -2.39 2.09 22.99
C ASP A 234 -1.34 3.22 22.98
N GLY A 235 -0.25 3.06 22.21
CA GLY A 235 0.72 4.11 21.94
C GLY A 235 0.07 5.33 21.27
N PHE A 236 -0.76 5.11 20.25
CA PHE A 236 -1.55 6.17 19.62
C PHE A 236 -2.48 6.88 20.61
N LYS A 237 -3.23 6.14 21.43
CA LYS A 237 -4.13 6.71 22.44
C LYS A 237 -3.38 7.62 23.41
N LYS A 238 -2.21 7.17 23.87
CA LYS A 238 -1.33 7.94 24.73
C LYS A 238 -0.81 9.20 24.02
N ALA A 239 -0.34 9.07 22.77
CA ALA A 239 0.16 10.20 21.99
C ALA A 239 -0.91 11.27 21.74
N VAL A 240 -2.18 10.89 21.52
CA VAL A 240 -3.29 11.85 21.44
C VAL A 240 -3.52 12.55 22.78
N GLY A 241 -3.57 11.80 23.89
CA GLY A 241 -3.74 12.36 25.23
C GLY A 241 -2.62 13.34 25.62
N ASP A 242 -1.39 13.06 25.19
CA ASP A 242 -0.22 13.91 25.40
C ASP A 242 -0.14 15.08 24.40
N GLY A 243 -1.02 15.12 23.39
CA GLY A 243 -1.01 16.16 22.37
C GLY A 243 0.11 16.03 21.32
N ARG A 244 0.72 14.85 21.20
CA ARG A 244 1.88 14.56 20.33
C ARG A 244 1.51 13.80 19.05
N ALA A 245 0.23 13.49 18.84
CA ALA A 245 -0.25 12.75 17.67
C ALA A 245 -0.65 13.67 16.52
N PHE A 246 -0.21 13.32 15.31
CA PHE A 246 -0.51 14.07 14.08
C PHE A 246 -0.93 13.12 12.95
N LEU A 247 -1.78 13.63 12.07
CA LEU A 247 -2.16 13.00 10.82
C LEU A 247 -1.39 13.67 9.68
N PHE A 248 -0.65 12.88 8.92
CA PHE A 248 0.17 13.33 7.80
C PHE A 248 -0.41 12.85 6.47
N CYS A 249 -0.64 13.79 5.56
CA CYS A 249 -1.20 13.53 4.24
C CYS A 249 -0.29 14.11 3.14
N LYS A 250 -0.33 13.53 1.94
CA LYS A 250 0.41 14.07 0.78
C LYS A 250 -0.28 15.23 0.10
N HIS A 251 -1.56 15.42 0.38
CA HIS A 251 -2.37 16.56 -0.04
C HIS A 251 -3.07 17.15 1.18
N GLN A 252 -3.58 18.36 1.01
CA GLN A 252 -4.41 19.03 2.00
C GLN A 252 -5.66 18.19 2.29
N ILE A 253 -6.10 18.18 3.55
CA ILE A 253 -7.33 17.48 3.97
C ILE A 253 -8.49 18.44 3.73
N ALA A 254 -9.43 18.09 2.87
CA ALA A 254 -10.56 18.95 2.55
C ALA A 254 -11.83 18.13 2.34
N ASP A 255 -12.98 18.79 2.41
CA ASP A 255 -14.26 18.23 2.01
C ASP A 255 -14.17 17.63 0.60
N GLY A 256 -14.71 16.43 0.41
CA GLY A 256 -14.59 15.72 -0.88
C GLY A 256 -13.37 14.79 -0.98
N VAL A 257 -12.39 14.87 -0.08
CA VAL A 257 -11.25 13.96 -0.07
C VAL A 257 -11.73 12.55 0.34
N GLY A 258 -11.53 11.58 -0.56
CA GLY A 258 -12.05 10.20 -0.44
C GLY A 258 -13.41 9.95 -1.10
N LEU A 259 -14.05 10.98 -1.68
CA LEU A 259 -15.35 10.87 -2.38
C LEU A 259 -15.23 10.56 -3.88
N GLU A 260 -14.03 10.57 -4.47
CA GLU A 260 -13.80 9.93 -5.78
C GLU A 260 -13.89 8.41 -5.60
N ARG A 261 -15.14 7.93 -5.62
CA ARG A 261 -15.62 6.54 -5.79
C ARG A 261 -14.52 5.47 -5.72
N GLY A 262 -14.10 5.13 -4.49
CA GLY A 262 -13.44 3.86 -4.19
C GLY A 262 -11.94 3.91 -3.86
N THR A 263 -11.27 5.06 -3.94
CA THR A 263 -9.87 5.18 -3.48
C THR A 263 -9.79 6.03 -2.22
N ALA A 264 -9.72 5.37 -1.06
CA ALA A 264 -9.43 6.03 0.21
C ALA A 264 -8.05 6.71 0.13
N SER A 265 -7.99 8.01 0.42
CA SER A 265 -6.73 8.78 0.45
C SER A 265 -5.81 8.21 1.53
N GLN A 266 -4.53 8.00 1.24
CA GLN A 266 -3.61 7.44 2.22
C GLN A 266 -3.02 8.52 3.14
N ALA A 267 -2.80 8.17 4.40
CA ALA A 267 -2.17 9.03 5.39
C ALA A 267 -1.34 8.23 6.38
N LEU A 268 -0.54 8.94 7.16
CA LEU A 268 0.23 8.39 8.28
C LEU A 268 -0.27 8.99 9.58
N VAL A 269 -0.43 8.15 10.59
CA VAL A 269 -0.56 8.60 11.97
C VAL A 269 0.83 8.54 12.60
N VAL A 270 1.29 9.67 13.10
CA VAL A 270 2.66 9.84 13.60
C VAL A 270 2.66 10.46 15.00
N GLU A 271 3.74 10.22 15.73
CA GLU A 271 4.01 10.82 17.03
C GLU A 271 5.27 11.69 16.97
N THR A 272 5.20 12.89 17.54
CA THR A 272 6.36 13.77 17.70
C THR A 272 7.14 13.43 18.97
N LEU A 273 8.46 13.41 18.86
CA LEU A 273 9.39 13.25 19.98
C LEU A 273 9.90 14.65 20.38
N ASP A 274 9.61 15.07 21.60
CA ASP A 274 10.20 16.25 22.28
C ASP A 274 10.16 17.62 21.55
N GLY A 275 9.13 18.43 21.85
CA GLY A 275 9.16 19.89 21.63
C GLY A 275 9.23 20.38 20.18
N GLY A 276 9.23 19.47 19.18
CA GLY A 276 9.09 19.80 17.77
C GLY A 276 10.33 20.42 17.11
N GLN A 277 11.52 20.27 17.71
CA GLN A 277 12.68 21.06 17.27
C GLN A 277 13.35 20.63 15.96
N ASP A 278 13.00 19.52 15.32
CA ASP A 278 13.65 19.17 14.04
C ASP A 278 12.78 18.36 13.06
N GLY A 279 11.45 18.54 13.10
CA GLY A 279 10.59 17.86 12.12
C GLY A 279 10.86 16.36 12.03
N GLU A 280 11.18 15.71 13.15
CA GLU A 280 11.37 14.26 13.23
C GLU A 280 10.15 13.64 13.90
N VAL A 281 9.65 12.54 13.32
CA VAL A 281 8.48 11.84 13.85
C VAL A 281 8.69 10.33 13.79
N ASP A 282 8.05 9.63 14.72
CA ASP A 282 7.88 8.19 14.66
C ASP A 282 6.54 7.87 13.99
N VAL A 283 6.55 6.97 13.01
CA VAL A 283 5.33 6.50 12.35
C VAL A 283 4.69 5.43 13.23
N LEU A 284 3.46 5.66 13.68
CA LEU A 284 2.69 4.68 14.43
C LEU A 284 2.07 3.66 13.48
N PHE A 285 1.28 4.14 12.52
CA PHE A 285 0.66 3.30 11.48
C PHE A 285 0.26 4.13 10.25
N ALA A 286 0.09 3.46 9.11
CA ALA A 286 -0.56 4.08 7.95
C ALA A 286 -2.06 3.82 7.98
N THR A 287 -2.81 4.75 7.43
CA THR A 287 -4.27 4.76 7.45
C THR A 287 -4.84 5.21 6.12
N ALA A 288 -6.14 4.95 5.92
CA ALA A 288 -6.86 5.36 4.72
C ALA A 288 -8.06 6.23 5.12
N LEU A 289 -8.15 7.44 4.56
CA LEU A 289 -9.24 8.39 4.77
C LEU A 289 -10.48 7.93 4.01
N ARG A 290 -11.59 7.80 4.72
CA ARG A 290 -12.89 7.38 4.21
C ARG A 290 -13.85 8.56 3.99
N ALA A 291 -13.83 9.51 4.92
CA ALA A 291 -14.69 10.68 4.89
C ALA A 291 -13.97 11.83 5.58
N VAL A 292 -14.27 13.05 5.16
CA VAL A 292 -13.73 14.29 5.71
C VAL A 292 -14.87 15.29 5.81
N GLN A 293 -14.87 16.06 6.89
CA GLN A 293 -15.64 17.29 7.02
C GLN A 293 -14.69 18.45 7.34
N GLY A 294 -14.83 19.59 6.67
CA GLY A 294 -14.01 20.77 6.82
C GLY A 294 -12.76 20.79 5.94
N GLU A 295 -12.02 21.90 6.02
CA GLU A 295 -10.76 22.10 5.30
C GLU A 295 -9.62 22.37 6.28
N SER A 296 -8.55 21.60 6.12
CA SER A 296 -7.27 21.77 6.80
C SER A 296 -6.62 23.07 6.34
N SER A 297 -6.11 23.87 7.29
CA SER A 297 -5.28 25.03 7.00
C SER A 297 -3.79 24.73 7.11
N GLY A 298 -3.44 23.46 7.34
CA GLY A 298 -2.07 23.00 7.51
C GLY A 298 -1.22 23.28 6.27
N GLU A 299 -0.06 23.87 6.50
CA GLU A 299 0.94 24.04 5.45
C GLU A 299 1.75 22.76 5.24
N GLN A 300 2.21 22.56 4.00
CA GLN A 300 3.11 21.46 3.69
C GLN A 300 4.51 21.74 4.27
N SER A 301 5.05 20.79 5.03
CA SER A 301 6.37 20.91 5.65
C SER A 301 7.24 19.69 5.35
N SER A 302 8.56 19.89 5.34
CA SER A 302 9.51 18.78 5.25
C SER A 302 9.63 18.12 6.61
N VAL A 303 9.43 16.80 6.66
CA VAL A 303 9.50 16.01 7.89
C VAL A 303 10.33 14.75 7.62
N LEU A 304 11.12 14.36 8.62
CA LEU A 304 11.89 13.13 8.66
C LEU A 304 11.13 12.06 9.46
N LEU A 305 10.74 10.99 8.77
CA LEU A 305 10.16 9.79 9.40
C LEU A 305 11.31 8.91 9.89
N ARG A 306 11.47 8.77 11.21
CA ARG A 306 12.59 8.00 11.76
C ARG A 306 12.52 6.53 11.40
N HIS A 307 13.71 5.95 11.26
CA HIS A 307 13.91 4.50 11.17
C HIS A 307 13.37 3.75 12.39
#